data_AF-A0A8C1KS58-F1
#
_entry.id   AF-A0A8C1KS58-F1
#
_cell.length_a   1.000
_cell.length_b   1.000
_cell.length_c   1.000
_cell.angle_alpha   90.00
_cell.angle_beta   90.00
_cell.angle_gamma   90.00
#
_symmetry.space_group_name_H-M   'P 1'
#
loop_
_entity.id
_entity.type
_entity.pdbx_description
1 polymer ?
#
loop_
_entity_poly.entity_id
_entity_poly.type
_entity_poly.pdbx_seq_one_letter_code
_entity_poly.pdbx_strand_id
1 'polypeptide(L)' 'MRFLGSAVIFSILLQSMSAQLEAWQSAKSIYEFTATDIDGSEVSLEKYR' A
#
# COMPACT_ATOMS: atom_id res chain seq x y z
N MET A 1 22.47 -16.13 16.85
CA MET A 1 22.49 -15.38 15.56
C MET A 1 21.40 -15.87 14.58
N ARG A 2 20.13 -16.04 14.99
CA ARG A 2 19.03 -16.49 14.07
C ARG A 2 17.83 -15.54 14.01
N PHE A 3 17.76 -14.55 14.91
CA PHE A 3 16.65 -13.60 14.98
C PHE A 3 16.87 -12.33 14.13
N LEU A 4 18.10 -12.06 13.69
CA LEU A 4 18.43 -10.87 12.90
C LEU A 4 17.88 -10.97 11.46
N GLY A 5 17.81 -12.18 10.88
CA GLY A 5 17.27 -12.39 9.53
C GLY A 5 15.76 -12.13 9.43
N SER A 6 14.99 -12.52 10.45
CA SER A 6 13.53 -12.34 10.46
C SER A 6 13.12 -10.87 10.56
N ALA A 7 13.85 -10.05 11.32
CA ALA A 7 13.57 -8.63 11.46
C ALA A 7 13.86 -7.86 10.15
N VAL A 8 14.91 -8.25 9.42
CA VAL A 8 15.26 -7.64 8.13
C VAL A 8 14.20 -7.96 7.08
N ILE A 9 13.76 -9.22 6.99
CA ILE A 9 12.70 -9.64 6.07
C ILE A 9 11.38 -8.91 6.40
N PHE A 10 11.02 -8.82 7.68
CA PHE A 10 9.83 -8.09 8.12
C PHE A 10 9.88 -6.60 7.77
N SER A 11 11.05 -5.97 7.94
CA SER A 11 11.25 -4.55 7.60
C SER A 11 11.10 -4.28 6.11
N ILE A 12 11.58 -5.19 5.26
CA ILE A 12 11.45 -5.09 3.80
C ILE A 12 9.97 -5.23 3.38
N LEU A 13 9.23 -6.17 3.97
CA LEU A 13 7.79 -6.34 3.71
C LEU A 13 6.97 -5.12 4.14
N LEU A 14 7.33 -4.50 5.27
CA LEU A 14 6.66 -3.29 5.74
C LEU A 14 6.92 -2.09 4.81
N GLN A 15 8.13 -1.97 4.28
CA GLN A 15 8.49 -0.92 3.30
C GLN A 15 7.83 -1.14 1.94
N SER A 16 7.64 -2.38 1.49
CA SER A 16 6.89 -2.64 0.26
C SER A 16 5.40 -2.29 0.41
N MET A 17 4.82 -2.46 1.60
CA MET A 17 3.46 -1.98 1.90
C MET A 17 3.37 -0.45 1.97
N SER A 18 4.47 0.25 2.23
CA SER A 18 4.50 1.72 2.21
C SER A 18 4.76 2.32 0.82
N ALA A 19 4.74 1.54 -0.27
CA ALA A 19 4.92 2.08 -1.63
C ALA A 19 3.90 3.17 -2.02
N GLN A 20 2.77 3.28 -1.30
CA GLN A 20 1.82 4.39 -1.41
C GLN A 20 2.31 5.74 -0.84
N LEU A 21 3.45 5.78 -0.14
CA LEU A 21 3.94 7.00 0.54
C LEU A 21 4.41 8.08 -0.45
N GLU A 22 4.68 7.73 -1.72
CA GLU A 22 5.01 8.73 -2.75
C GLU A 22 3.83 9.00 -3.71
N ALA A 23 2.87 8.06 -3.79
CA ALA A 23 1.71 8.20 -4.67
C ALA A 23 0.84 9.40 -4.28
N TRP A 24 0.67 9.65 -2.97
CA TRP A 24 -0.15 10.77 -2.51
C TRP A 24 0.42 12.15 -2.82
N GLN A 25 1.75 12.28 -2.95
CA GLN A 25 2.39 13.56 -3.27
C GLN A 25 2.13 14.03 -4.70
N SER A 26 1.93 13.09 -5.62
CA SER A 26 1.75 13.36 -7.06
C SER A 26 0.31 13.20 -7.54
N ALA A 27 -0.59 12.67 -6.70
CA ALA A 27 -1.97 12.45 -7.05
C ALA A 27 -2.73 13.76 -7.31
N LYS A 28 -3.53 13.80 -8.38
CA LYS A 28 -4.37 14.99 -8.69
C LYS A 28 -5.78 14.88 -8.13
N SER A 29 -6.18 13.69 -7.72
CA SER A 29 -7.51 13.41 -7.19
C SER A 29 -7.48 12.20 -6.26
N ILE A 30 -8.45 12.15 -5.33
CA ILE A 30 -8.70 10.98 -4.49
C ILE A 30 -9.16 9.75 -5.29
N TYR A 31 -9.62 9.94 -6.54
CA TYR A 31 -10.06 8.86 -7.40
C TYR A 31 -8.91 8.06 -8.02
N GLU A 32 -7.68 8.58 -7.95
CA GLU A 32 -6.46 7.90 -8.43
C GLU A 32 -5.95 6.80 -7.48
N PHE A 33 -6.63 6.59 -6.35
CA PHE A 33 -6.26 5.60 -5.35
C PHE A 33 -7.14 4.33 -5.43
N THR A 34 -6.64 3.26 -4.82
CA THR A 34 -7.38 2.03 -4.55
C THR A 34 -7.69 1.90 -3.06
N ALA A 35 -8.73 1.13 -2.74
CA ALA A 35 -9.09 0.74 -1.40
C ALA A 35 -9.49 -0.74 -1.37
N THR A 36 -9.21 -1.42 -0.27
CA THR A 36 -9.76 -2.76 -0.02
C THR A 36 -11.19 -2.64 0.47
N ASP A 37 -12.13 -3.31 -0.19
CA ASP A 37 -13.54 -3.33 0.22
C ASP A 37 -13.82 -4.33 1.35
N ILE A 38 -15.09 -4.41 1.76
CA ILE A 38 -15.54 -5.32 2.84
C ILE A 38 -15.40 -6.80 2.47
N ASP A 39 -15.29 -7.12 1.18
CA ASP A 39 -15.12 -8.47 0.66
C ASP A 39 -13.62 -8.83 0.49
N GLY A 40 -12.72 -7.90 0.82
CA GLY A 40 -11.27 -8.09 0.72
C GLY A 40 -10.71 -7.86 -0.68
N SER A 41 -11.50 -7.32 -1.61
CA SER A 41 -11.07 -7.04 -2.98
C SER A 41 -10.44 -5.64 -3.08
N GLU A 42 -9.38 -5.50 -3.87
CA GLU A 42 -8.84 -4.18 -4.22
C GLU A 42 -9.75 -3.49 -5.25
N VAL A 43 -10.28 -2.33 -4.88
CA VAL A 43 -11.23 -1.55 -5.69
C VAL A 43 -10.64 -0.17 -6.00
N SER A 44 -10.63 0.20 -7.27
CA SER A 44 -10.27 1.56 -7.71
C SER A 44 -11.38 2.56 -7.38
N LEU A 45 -11.00 3.73 -6.87
CA LEU A 45 -11.93 4.83 -6.59
C LEU A 45 -12.35 5.58 -7.85
N GLU A 46 -11.67 5.43 -8.99
CA GLU A 46 -12.02 6.05 -10.29
C GLU A 46 -13.46 5.76 -10.71
N LYS A 47 -14.05 4.64 -10.26
CA LYS A 47 -15.44 4.28 -10.53
C LYS A 47 -16.48 5.26 -9.95
N TYR A 48 -16.09 6.16 -9.05
CA TYR A 48 -16.99 7.11 -8.37
C TYR A 48 -16.83 8.55 -8.88
N ARG A 49 -16.06 8.75 -9.94
CA ARG A 49 -15.81 10.05 -10.54
C ARG A 49 -17.00 10.59 -11.33
#